data_AF-A0A6N6KFH1-F1
#
_entry.id   AF-A0A6N6KFH1-F1
#
_cell.length_a   1.000
_cell.length_b   1.000
_cell.length_c   1.000
_cell.angle_alpha   90.00
_cell.angle_beta   90.00
_cell.angle_gamma   90.00
#
_symmetry.space_group_name_H-M   'P 1'
#
loop_
_entity.id
_entity.type
_entity.pdbx_description
1 polymer ?
#
loop_
_entity_poly.entity_id
_entity_poly.type
_entity_poly.pdbx_seq_one_letter_code
_entity_poly.pdbx_strand_id
1 'polypeptide(L)'
;MKKETKITSEFLNEILSEFKDGKIDYSVRNIVALKEIESAFKKKGNIIFNALKSLSKEKEWNLEKFEKHVKVAEDKIKKERRTNKFQFFVPVTYEIRKRSFTYLGNIFTTLSSNKIQESYGNDKFQHWNNASMRMNIHNRYPYICFNNQGKNFGLALDQFYPIFESLQGLINYCITAENFAMRFPFKWQEAEFSIRNAVFGIDKNGKKQYGDVIKLSRGLTAPTKTKKINDVALKNLNFTLNKLKEKPQKNSIDELLYSVFRLYYTACNSMNHHEAFLNFWQICESISFSQNFRGDTMTILKRISSFVSPKGLIGNQIDNTLKNLSTIRNDIVHRGIDNSDQEYLMILKYYVDRAIKWLFHNKTNLKTMNELEYYFQFKAAGNSNLKGMTNTIKFIESLRK
;
A
#
# COMPACT_ATOMS: atom_id res chain seq x y z
N MET A 1 9.98 -10.58 -49.16
CA MET A 1 9.70 -11.97 -48.74
C MET A 1 10.84 -12.94 -48.99
N LYS A 2 11.04 -13.60 -50.16
CA LYS A 2 12.08 -14.67 -50.31
C LYS A 2 13.51 -14.28 -49.86
N LYS A 3 13.92 -13.02 -50.07
CA LYS A 3 15.24 -12.50 -49.66
C LYS A 3 15.35 -12.32 -48.14
N GLU A 4 14.29 -11.85 -47.47
CA GLU A 4 14.23 -11.74 -46.01
C GLU A 4 14.21 -13.12 -45.33
N THR A 5 13.54 -14.09 -45.95
CA THR A 5 13.47 -15.48 -45.46
C THR A 5 14.85 -16.14 -45.47
N LYS A 6 15.67 -15.86 -46.48
CA LYS A 6 17.04 -16.39 -46.61
C LYS A 6 17.98 -15.79 -45.56
N ILE A 7 17.97 -14.47 -45.41
CA ILE A 7 18.79 -13.74 -44.42
C ILE A 7 18.43 -14.18 -42.99
N THR A 8 17.14 -14.35 -42.69
CA THR A 8 16.68 -14.81 -41.38
C THR A 8 17.14 -16.24 -41.07
N SER A 9 17.22 -17.11 -42.10
CA SER A 9 17.69 -18.49 -41.94
C SER A 9 19.19 -18.55 -41.67
N GLU A 10 19.99 -17.67 -42.28
CA GLU A 10 21.44 -17.57 -42.04
C GLU A 10 21.73 -17.15 -40.58
N PHE A 11 21.06 -16.11 -40.07
CA PHE A 11 21.20 -15.71 -38.66
C PHE A 11 20.71 -16.78 -37.67
N LEU A 12 19.65 -17.52 -38.02
CA LEU A 12 19.19 -18.66 -37.20
C LEU A 12 20.22 -19.79 -37.13
N ASN A 13 20.85 -20.15 -38.25
CA ASN A 13 21.92 -21.15 -38.29
C ASN A 13 23.08 -20.75 -37.37
N GLU A 14 23.50 -19.50 -37.50
CA GLU A 14 24.59 -18.96 -36.71
C GLU A 14 24.30 -19.05 -35.22
N ILE A 15 23.15 -18.55 -34.79
CA ILE A 15 22.79 -18.55 -33.37
C ILE A 15 22.60 -19.96 -32.81
N LEU A 16 21.95 -20.86 -33.55
CA LEU A 16 21.71 -22.22 -33.08
C LEU A 16 23.02 -23.01 -32.95
N SER A 17 24.03 -22.72 -33.79
CA SER A 17 25.35 -23.36 -33.67
C SER A 17 26.10 -22.99 -32.39
N GLU A 18 25.83 -21.79 -31.85
CA GLU A 18 26.42 -21.30 -30.60
C GLU A 18 25.52 -21.54 -29.36
N PHE A 19 24.30 -22.02 -29.55
CA PHE A 19 23.33 -22.25 -28.47
C PHE A 19 23.64 -23.55 -27.72
N LYS A 20 24.41 -23.46 -26.63
CA LYS A 20 24.79 -24.62 -25.79
C LYS A 20 24.15 -24.56 -24.41
N ASP A 21 23.56 -25.67 -23.97
CA ASP A 21 22.96 -25.85 -22.64
C ASP A 21 21.95 -24.76 -22.22
N GLY A 22 21.21 -24.21 -23.18
CA GLY A 22 20.24 -23.16 -22.89
C GLY A 22 20.83 -21.75 -22.79
N LYS A 23 22.09 -21.55 -23.21
CA LYS A 23 22.82 -20.28 -23.16
C LYS A 23 23.39 -19.95 -24.56
N ILE A 24 23.55 -18.65 -24.81
CA ILE A 24 24.27 -18.06 -25.94
C ILE A 24 25.40 -17.24 -25.36
N ASP A 25 26.56 -17.26 -26.01
CA ASP A 25 27.65 -16.36 -25.64
C ASP A 25 27.35 -14.91 -26.08
N TYR A 26 27.64 -13.94 -25.22
CA TYR A 26 27.29 -12.53 -25.45
C TYR A 26 28.33 -11.82 -26.33
N SER A 27 28.52 -12.32 -27.54
CA SER A 27 29.34 -11.66 -28.57
C SER A 27 28.54 -10.57 -29.29
N VAL A 28 29.22 -9.53 -29.79
CA VAL A 28 28.60 -8.47 -30.62
C VAL A 28 27.84 -9.09 -31.81
N ARG A 29 28.43 -10.13 -32.40
CA ARG A 29 27.87 -10.88 -33.51
C ARG A 29 26.52 -11.54 -33.15
N ASN A 30 26.46 -12.26 -32.03
CA ASN A 30 25.23 -12.90 -31.56
C ASN A 30 24.15 -11.89 -31.17
N ILE A 31 24.55 -10.73 -30.62
CA ILE A 31 23.61 -9.65 -30.30
C ILE A 31 22.97 -9.10 -31.58
N VAL A 32 23.76 -8.86 -32.63
CA VAL A 32 23.27 -8.40 -33.93
C VAL A 32 22.34 -9.44 -34.54
N ALA A 33 22.74 -10.71 -34.59
CA ALA A 33 21.91 -11.79 -35.11
C ALA A 33 20.58 -11.94 -34.34
N LEU A 34 20.58 -11.80 -33.00
CA LEU A 34 19.35 -11.81 -32.19
C LEU A 34 18.45 -10.62 -32.54
N LYS A 35 19.01 -9.44 -32.75
CA LYS A 35 18.25 -8.23 -33.09
C LYS A 35 17.62 -8.31 -34.47
N GLU A 36 18.33 -8.87 -35.44
CA GLU A 36 17.80 -9.14 -36.77
C GLU A 36 16.64 -10.14 -36.73
N ILE A 37 16.76 -11.21 -35.94
CA ILE A 37 15.66 -12.17 -35.72
C ILE A 37 14.48 -11.50 -35.00
N GLU A 38 14.71 -10.71 -33.94
CA GLU A 38 13.67 -9.94 -33.25
C GLU A 38 12.91 -9.02 -34.22
N SER A 39 13.63 -8.33 -35.09
CA SER A 39 13.10 -7.41 -36.10
C SER A 39 12.28 -8.15 -37.15
N ALA A 40 12.83 -9.22 -37.73
CA ALA A 40 12.18 -10.03 -38.76
C ALA A 40 10.83 -10.60 -38.28
N PHE A 41 10.79 -11.11 -37.04
CA PHE A 41 9.57 -11.68 -36.46
C PHE A 41 8.67 -10.67 -35.76
N LYS A 42 9.13 -9.42 -35.58
CA LYS A 42 8.47 -8.37 -34.79
C LYS A 42 8.10 -8.85 -33.38
N LYS A 43 9.02 -9.57 -32.73
CA LYS A 43 8.83 -10.14 -31.37
C LYS A 43 9.89 -9.61 -30.40
N LYS A 44 9.54 -9.59 -29.12
CA LYS A 44 10.48 -9.25 -28.04
C LYS A 44 11.53 -10.36 -27.89
N GLY A 45 12.75 -9.98 -27.53
CA GLY A 45 13.88 -10.91 -27.36
C GLY A 45 13.64 -12.10 -26.45
N ASN A 46 12.85 -11.94 -25.38
CA ASN A 46 12.53 -13.06 -24.50
C ASN A 46 11.65 -14.14 -25.17
N ILE A 47 10.82 -13.79 -26.16
CA ILE A 47 10.05 -14.75 -26.95
C ILE A 47 11.00 -15.52 -27.88
N ILE A 48 11.86 -14.78 -28.60
CA ILE A 48 12.85 -15.34 -29.52
C ILE A 48 13.82 -16.28 -28.79
N PHE A 49 14.35 -15.86 -27.65
CA PHE A 49 15.26 -16.65 -26.84
C PHE A 49 14.62 -17.95 -26.33
N ASN A 50 13.37 -17.89 -25.87
CA ASN A 50 12.64 -19.09 -25.43
C ASN A 50 12.32 -20.04 -26.60
N ALA A 51 12.06 -19.50 -27.79
CA ALA A 51 11.87 -20.29 -29.00
C ALA A 51 13.18 -20.99 -29.41
N LEU A 52 14.31 -20.27 -29.43
CA LEU A 52 15.64 -20.82 -29.69
C LEU A 52 16.01 -21.92 -28.70
N LYS A 53 15.79 -21.70 -27.40
CA LYS A 53 16.03 -22.71 -26.35
C LYS A 53 15.19 -23.98 -26.50
N SER A 54 14.01 -23.85 -27.08
CA SER A 54 13.12 -25.00 -27.32
C SER A 54 13.53 -25.73 -28.59
N LEU A 55 13.86 -24.98 -29.64
CA LEU A 55 14.32 -25.50 -30.93
C LEU A 55 15.70 -26.17 -30.83
N SER A 56 16.61 -25.68 -29.98
CA SER A 56 17.95 -26.26 -29.78
C SER A 56 17.93 -27.68 -29.21
N LYS A 57 16.76 -28.16 -28.76
CA LYS A 57 16.56 -29.54 -28.29
C LYS A 57 16.10 -30.48 -29.39
N GLU A 58 15.73 -29.96 -30.56
CA GLU A 58 15.38 -30.77 -31.71
C GLU A 58 16.63 -31.20 -32.47
N LYS A 59 16.63 -32.43 -33.00
CA LYS A 59 17.75 -32.95 -33.80
C LYS A 59 17.90 -32.23 -35.14
N GLU A 60 16.81 -31.70 -35.66
CA GLU A 60 16.75 -30.99 -36.94
C GLU A 60 15.85 -29.78 -36.80
N TRP A 61 16.25 -28.67 -37.38
CA TRP A 61 15.49 -27.43 -37.34
C TRP A 61 15.30 -26.86 -38.74
N ASN A 62 14.23 -26.08 -38.91
CA ASN A 62 13.98 -25.27 -40.10
C ASN A 62 13.16 -24.04 -39.67
N LEU A 63 12.95 -23.11 -40.59
CA LEU A 63 12.24 -21.86 -40.29
C LEU A 63 10.80 -22.09 -39.82
N GLU A 64 10.09 -23.07 -40.40
CA GLU A 64 8.71 -23.41 -40.04
C GLU A 64 8.62 -23.94 -38.60
N LYS A 65 9.56 -24.80 -38.20
CA LYS A 65 9.70 -25.29 -36.82
C LYS A 65 10.00 -24.13 -35.87
N PHE A 66 10.90 -23.22 -36.25
CA PHE A 66 11.20 -22.04 -35.44
C PHE A 66 9.96 -21.16 -35.24
N GLU A 67 9.20 -20.89 -36.30
CA GLU A 67 7.92 -20.16 -36.24
C GLU A 67 6.92 -20.81 -35.27
N LYS A 68 6.80 -22.14 -35.32
CA LYS A 68 5.98 -22.91 -34.38
C LYS A 68 6.44 -22.71 -32.93
N HIS A 69 7.74 -22.75 -32.67
CA HIS A 69 8.30 -22.48 -31.34
C HIS A 69 8.12 -21.04 -30.89
N VAL A 70 8.22 -20.06 -31.79
CA VAL A 70 7.91 -18.65 -31.50
C VAL A 70 6.45 -18.51 -31.08
N LYS A 71 5.52 -19.16 -31.80
CA LYS A 71 4.10 -19.15 -31.46
C LYS A 71 3.83 -19.81 -30.10
N VAL A 72 4.45 -20.96 -29.83
CA VAL A 72 4.35 -21.65 -28.53
C VAL A 72 4.93 -20.80 -27.39
N ALA A 73 6.10 -20.17 -27.59
CA ALA A 73 6.72 -19.29 -26.61
C ALA A 73 5.87 -18.04 -26.35
N GLU A 74 5.29 -17.46 -27.40
CA GLU A 74 4.36 -16.34 -27.30
C GLU A 74 3.09 -16.74 -26.54
N ASP A 75 2.49 -17.89 -26.85
CA ASP A 75 1.32 -18.41 -26.16
C ASP A 75 1.62 -18.75 -24.70
N LYS A 76 2.81 -19.28 -24.42
CA LYS A 76 3.28 -19.53 -23.05
C LYS A 76 3.43 -18.23 -22.28
N ILE A 77 4.10 -17.22 -22.84
CA ILE A 77 4.25 -15.90 -22.21
C ILE A 77 2.89 -15.21 -22.06
N LYS A 78 2.00 -15.32 -23.05
CA LYS A 78 0.61 -14.81 -22.95
C LYS A 78 -0.14 -15.52 -21.83
N LYS A 79 -0.02 -16.85 -21.70
CA LYS A 79 -0.60 -17.63 -20.60
C LYS A 79 0.00 -17.26 -19.25
N GLU A 80 1.32 -17.06 -19.14
CA GLU A 80 2.01 -16.61 -17.93
C GLU A 80 1.66 -15.16 -17.54
N ARG A 81 1.27 -14.33 -18.53
CA ARG A 81 0.75 -12.98 -18.33
C ARG A 81 -0.74 -12.96 -18.01
N ARG A 82 -1.49 -14.07 -18.15
CA ARG A 82 -2.91 -14.09 -17.79
C ARG A 82 -3.00 -13.84 -16.29
N THR A 83 -3.54 -12.67 -15.95
CA THR A 83 -3.97 -12.39 -14.60
C THR A 83 -5.33 -13.04 -14.40
N ASN A 84 -5.50 -13.69 -13.26
CA ASN A 84 -6.79 -14.11 -12.77
C ASN A 84 -7.42 -12.95 -12.01
N LYS A 85 -8.73 -12.78 -12.19
CA LYS A 85 -9.52 -11.88 -11.35
C LYS A 85 -9.91 -12.66 -10.10
N PHE A 86 -9.65 -12.07 -8.95
CA PHE A 86 -10.02 -12.59 -7.64
C PHE A 86 -10.97 -11.61 -6.98
N GLN A 87 -12.05 -12.13 -6.42
CA GLN A 87 -12.93 -11.40 -5.54
C GLN A 87 -12.63 -11.79 -4.12
N PHE A 88 -12.35 -10.79 -3.30
CA PHE A 88 -11.91 -10.97 -1.93
C PHE A 88 -12.98 -10.52 -0.94
N PHE A 89 -13.07 -11.24 0.18
CA PHE A 89 -13.99 -10.94 1.27
C PHE A 89 -13.21 -10.84 2.57
N VAL A 90 -13.39 -9.73 3.27
CA VAL A 90 -12.73 -9.48 4.54
C VAL A 90 -13.78 -9.15 5.60
N PRO A 91 -13.90 -9.95 6.67
CA PRO A 91 -14.86 -9.67 7.73
C PRO A 91 -14.49 -8.37 8.44
N VAL A 92 -15.52 -7.59 8.79
CA VAL A 92 -15.38 -6.30 9.46
C VAL A 92 -16.22 -6.17 10.72
N THR A 93 -15.64 -5.56 11.75
CA THR A 93 -16.24 -5.52 13.09
C THR A 93 -17.07 -4.28 13.37
N TYR A 94 -17.18 -3.40 12.36
CA TYR A 94 -18.08 -2.24 12.36
C TYR A 94 -18.92 -2.19 11.10
N GLU A 95 -20.08 -1.58 11.26
CA GLU A 95 -21.01 -1.36 10.17
C GLU A 95 -20.63 -0.10 9.38
N ILE A 96 -20.14 -0.30 8.15
CA ILE A 96 -20.02 0.78 7.17
C ILE A 96 -21.36 0.87 6.44
N ARG A 97 -22.17 1.90 6.74
CA ARG A 97 -23.52 2.07 6.16
C ARG A 97 -23.53 2.18 4.63
N LYS A 98 -22.42 2.56 4.00
CA LYS A 98 -22.31 2.63 2.53
C LYS A 98 -22.21 1.23 1.94
N ARG A 99 -23.17 0.86 1.08
CA ARG A 99 -23.17 -0.39 0.30
C ARG A 99 -21.95 -0.51 -0.63
N SER A 100 -21.48 0.62 -1.16
CA SER A 100 -20.31 0.72 -2.02
C SER A 100 -19.58 2.05 -1.79
N PHE A 101 -18.25 2.02 -1.85
CA PHE A 101 -17.41 3.21 -1.78
C PHE A 101 -16.10 3.02 -2.53
N THR A 102 -15.50 4.12 -2.97
CA THR A 102 -14.18 4.12 -3.62
C THR A 102 -13.14 4.64 -2.65
N TYR A 103 -11.98 3.98 -2.59
CA TYR A 103 -10.82 4.40 -1.83
C TYR A 103 -9.53 4.12 -2.61
N LEU A 104 -8.73 5.16 -2.83
CA LEU A 104 -7.45 5.11 -3.56
C LEU A 104 -7.56 4.44 -4.94
N GLY A 105 -8.65 4.71 -5.66
CA GLY A 105 -8.96 4.16 -6.98
C GLY A 105 -9.59 2.76 -6.96
N ASN A 106 -9.79 2.15 -5.79
CA ASN A 106 -10.35 0.81 -5.63
C ASN A 106 -11.79 0.88 -5.15
N ILE A 107 -12.66 0.05 -5.73
CA ILE A 107 -14.07 -0.05 -5.34
C ILE A 107 -14.23 -1.15 -4.29
N PHE A 108 -14.87 -0.77 -3.20
CA PHE A 108 -15.20 -1.63 -2.09
C PHE A 108 -16.72 -1.74 -1.98
N THR A 109 -17.22 -2.93 -1.67
CA THR A 109 -18.63 -3.16 -1.36
C THR A 109 -18.78 -3.73 0.03
N THR A 110 -19.87 -3.39 0.71
CA THR A 110 -20.21 -3.96 2.01
C THR A 110 -21.31 -4.99 1.83
N LEU A 111 -21.10 -6.20 2.34
CA LEU A 111 -22.02 -7.32 2.20
C LEU A 111 -22.29 -7.95 3.57
N SER A 112 -23.52 -8.40 3.79
CA SER A 112 -23.83 -9.26 4.95
C SER A 112 -23.42 -10.71 4.64
N SER A 113 -23.25 -11.52 5.70
CA SER A 113 -23.07 -12.97 5.59
C SER A 113 -24.13 -13.60 4.67
N ASN A 114 -25.40 -13.27 4.88
CA ASN A 114 -26.52 -13.81 4.10
C ASN A 114 -26.38 -13.50 2.60
N LYS A 115 -25.96 -12.28 2.23
CA LYS A 115 -25.77 -11.93 0.81
C LYS A 115 -24.62 -12.71 0.17
N ILE A 116 -23.57 -13.00 0.91
CA ILE A 116 -22.47 -13.84 0.42
C ILE A 116 -22.98 -15.27 0.29
N GLN A 117 -23.71 -15.78 1.28
CA GLN A 117 -24.33 -17.11 1.23
C GLN A 117 -25.28 -17.27 0.01
N GLU A 118 -26.13 -16.29 -0.26
CA GLU A 118 -27.01 -16.24 -1.45
C GLU A 118 -26.22 -16.22 -2.75
N SER A 119 -25.14 -15.43 -2.82
CA SER A 119 -24.37 -15.21 -4.05
C SER A 119 -23.53 -16.42 -4.47
N TYR A 120 -23.19 -17.32 -3.53
CA TYR A 120 -22.24 -18.41 -3.79
C TYR A 120 -22.72 -19.80 -3.33
N GLY A 121 -23.85 -19.90 -2.64
CA GLY A 121 -24.48 -21.14 -2.21
C GLY A 121 -24.07 -21.64 -0.82
N ASN A 122 -25.00 -22.31 -0.14
CA ASN A 122 -24.86 -22.80 1.24
C ASN A 122 -23.66 -23.74 1.43
N ASP A 123 -23.45 -24.70 0.54
CA ASP A 123 -22.34 -25.66 0.69
C ASP A 123 -21.00 -24.96 0.61
N LYS A 124 -20.92 -23.91 -0.22
CA LYS A 124 -19.71 -23.11 -0.32
C LYS A 124 -19.51 -22.29 0.94
N PHE A 125 -20.57 -21.68 1.46
CA PHE A 125 -20.57 -20.90 2.70
C PHE A 125 -20.30 -21.73 3.96
N GLN A 126 -20.85 -22.94 4.07
CA GLN A 126 -20.62 -23.83 5.20
C GLN A 126 -19.21 -24.41 5.17
N HIS A 127 -18.68 -24.75 3.99
CA HIS A 127 -17.26 -25.09 3.88
C HIS A 127 -16.35 -23.89 4.22
N TRP A 128 -16.78 -22.65 3.92
CA TRP A 128 -16.09 -21.43 4.39
C TRP A 128 -16.12 -21.32 5.92
N ASN A 129 -17.28 -21.53 6.54
CA ASN A 129 -17.45 -21.52 7.99
C ASN A 129 -16.59 -22.60 8.67
N ASN A 130 -16.56 -23.81 8.12
CA ASN A 130 -15.85 -24.94 8.71
C ASN A 130 -14.32 -24.76 8.62
N ALA A 131 -13.82 -24.14 7.55
CA ALA A 131 -12.39 -23.80 7.44
C ALA A 131 -12.00 -22.63 8.38
N SER A 132 -12.94 -21.71 8.62
CA SER A 132 -12.73 -20.56 9.51
C SER A 132 -13.14 -20.82 10.97
N MET A 133 -13.65 -22.01 11.31
CA MET A 133 -14.15 -22.44 12.65
C MET A 133 -13.16 -22.29 13.81
N ARG A 134 -11.89 -21.91 13.57
CA ARG A 134 -11.01 -21.42 14.64
C ARG A 134 -11.42 -20.03 15.15
N MET A 135 -12.34 -19.34 14.48
CA MET A 135 -12.83 -18.02 14.86
C MET A 135 -14.35 -17.95 14.73
N ASN A 136 -15.08 -17.73 15.83
CA ASN A 136 -16.54 -17.59 15.89
C ASN A 136 -17.06 -16.27 15.24
N ILE A 137 -16.65 -15.94 14.02
CA ILE A 137 -16.85 -14.63 13.39
C ILE A 137 -18.12 -14.58 12.49
N HIS A 138 -18.88 -15.63 12.23
CA HIS A 138 -19.46 -15.70 10.87
C HIS A 138 -20.94 -15.33 10.63
N ASN A 139 -21.76 -15.10 11.66
CA ASN A 139 -23.17 -14.71 11.45
C ASN A 139 -23.53 -13.26 11.83
N ARG A 140 -22.59 -12.46 12.33
CA ARG A 140 -22.89 -11.11 12.85
C ARG A 140 -22.18 -9.97 12.14
N TYR A 141 -21.19 -10.26 11.30
CA TYR A 141 -20.27 -9.25 10.81
C TYR A 141 -20.53 -8.92 9.34
N PRO A 142 -20.56 -7.63 8.98
CA PRO A 142 -20.44 -7.24 7.60
C PRO A 142 -19.07 -7.66 7.03
N TYR A 143 -18.99 -7.76 5.72
CA TYR A 143 -17.77 -8.01 4.98
C TYR A 143 -17.49 -6.83 4.07
N ILE A 144 -16.22 -6.43 3.98
CA ILE A 144 -15.74 -5.60 2.88
C ILE A 144 -15.32 -6.54 1.76
N CYS A 145 -15.86 -6.29 0.57
CA CYS A 145 -15.57 -7.03 -0.64
C CYS A 145 -14.86 -6.12 -1.64
N PHE A 146 -13.87 -6.67 -2.33
CA PHE A 146 -13.12 -5.97 -3.38
C PHE A 146 -12.65 -6.96 -4.46
N ASN A 147 -12.33 -6.44 -5.64
CA ASN A 147 -11.79 -7.24 -6.73
C ASN A 147 -10.33 -6.84 -6.98
N ASN A 148 -9.43 -7.81 -7.11
CA ASN A 148 -8.08 -7.56 -7.57
C ASN A 148 -7.62 -8.59 -8.62
N GLN A 149 -6.55 -8.29 -9.34
CA GLN A 149 -5.98 -9.16 -10.35
C GLN A 149 -4.58 -9.63 -9.97
N GLY A 150 -4.27 -10.90 -10.22
CA GLY A 150 -2.92 -11.42 -10.03
C GLY A 150 -2.71 -12.76 -10.72
N LYS A 151 -1.46 -13.20 -10.86
CA LYS A 151 -1.16 -14.50 -11.47
C LYS A 151 -1.71 -15.66 -10.63
N ASN A 152 -1.64 -15.51 -9.32
CA ASN A 152 -2.22 -16.41 -8.32
C ASN A 152 -2.86 -15.59 -7.20
N PHE A 153 -3.58 -16.27 -6.30
CA PHE A 153 -4.25 -15.62 -5.18
C PHE A 153 -3.29 -14.84 -4.28
N GLY A 154 -2.13 -15.41 -3.93
CA GLY A 154 -1.14 -14.76 -3.06
C GLY A 154 -0.66 -13.43 -3.61
N LEU A 155 -0.24 -13.40 -4.87
CA LEU A 155 0.21 -12.16 -5.53
C LEU A 155 -0.92 -11.13 -5.67
N ALA A 156 -2.16 -11.57 -5.93
CA ALA A 156 -3.31 -10.67 -5.96
C ALA A 156 -3.61 -10.09 -4.57
N LEU A 157 -3.43 -10.89 -3.51
CA LEU A 157 -3.60 -10.46 -2.13
C LEU A 157 -2.50 -9.49 -1.70
N ASP A 158 -1.23 -9.82 -1.95
CA ASP A 158 -0.06 -9.01 -1.59
C ASP A 158 -0.12 -7.60 -2.20
N GLN A 159 -0.59 -7.50 -3.44
CA GLN A 159 -0.77 -6.21 -4.12
C GLN A 159 -1.85 -5.34 -3.47
N PHE A 160 -2.86 -5.96 -2.88
CA PHE A 160 -3.98 -5.26 -2.28
C PHE A 160 -3.75 -4.95 -0.80
N TYR A 161 -3.02 -5.81 -0.09
CA TYR A 161 -2.85 -5.74 1.36
C TYR A 161 -2.46 -4.33 1.86
N PRO A 162 -1.51 -3.61 1.23
CA PRO A 162 -1.19 -2.22 1.59
C PRO A 162 -2.37 -1.24 1.53
N ILE A 163 -3.26 -1.38 0.53
CA ILE A 163 -4.47 -0.53 0.38
C ILE A 163 -5.43 -0.81 1.53
N PHE A 164 -5.55 -2.07 1.94
CA PHE A 164 -6.42 -2.46 3.04
C PHE A 164 -5.90 -1.98 4.40
N GLU A 165 -4.60 -2.11 4.66
CA GLU A 165 -3.96 -1.54 5.85
C GLU A 165 -4.24 -0.03 5.93
N SER A 166 -4.09 0.68 4.80
CA SER A 166 -4.39 2.10 4.72
C SER A 166 -5.86 2.41 5.02
N LEU A 167 -6.79 1.62 4.46
CA LEU A 167 -8.22 1.79 4.73
C LEU A 167 -8.54 1.57 6.22
N GLN A 168 -7.93 0.58 6.85
CA GLN A 168 -8.12 0.30 8.27
C GLN A 168 -7.52 1.40 9.14
N GLY A 169 -6.34 1.90 8.80
CA GLY A 169 -5.73 3.04 9.48
C GLY A 169 -6.59 4.29 9.40
N LEU A 170 -7.21 4.55 8.23
CA LEU A 170 -8.19 5.61 8.08
C LEU A 170 -9.42 5.41 8.98
N ILE A 171 -9.98 4.21 9.02
CA ILE A 171 -11.12 3.90 9.89
C ILE A 171 -10.76 4.10 11.36
N ASN A 172 -9.60 3.60 11.79
CA ASN A 172 -9.08 3.76 13.16
C ASN A 172 -8.88 5.23 13.51
N TYR A 173 -8.29 6.00 12.60
CA TYR A 173 -8.16 7.45 12.75
C TYR A 173 -9.52 8.12 12.92
N CYS A 174 -10.50 7.83 12.06
CA CYS A 174 -11.84 8.44 12.16
C CYS A 174 -12.58 8.07 13.46
N ILE A 175 -12.34 6.89 14.02
CA ILE A 175 -12.94 6.44 15.29
C ILE A 175 -12.23 7.07 16.51
N THR A 176 -10.91 7.26 16.43
CA THR A 176 -10.08 7.56 17.62
C THR A 176 -9.47 8.96 17.67
N ALA A 177 -9.42 9.71 16.56
CA ALA A 177 -8.70 10.99 16.50
C ALA A 177 -9.25 12.10 17.43
N GLU A 178 -10.47 11.92 17.95
CA GLU A 178 -11.12 12.86 18.87
C GLU A 178 -11.34 12.27 20.27
N ASN A 179 -10.91 11.02 20.50
CA ASN A 179 -11.01 10.34 21.79
C ASN A 179 -9.64 10.18 22.43
N PHE A 180 -9.41 10.88 23.55
CA PHE A 180 -8.16 10.79 24.32
C PHE A 180 -8.05 9.52 25.17
N ALA A 181 -9.16 8.87 25.54
CA ALA A 181 -9.11 7.78 26.52
C ALA A 181 -8.51 6.48 25.94
N MET A 182 -7.34 6.08 26.46
CA MET A 182 -6.82 4.71 26.39
C MET A 182 -7.11 3.99 27.73
N ARG A 183 -7.47 2.70 27.71
CA ARG A 183 -7.64 1.87 28.92
C ARG A 183 -6.75 0.63 28.86
N PHE A 184 -6.02 0.35 29.95
CA PHE A 184 -5.10 -0.79 30.10
C PHE A 184 -5.75 -1.95 30.89
N PRO A 185 -5.41 -3.24 30.67
CA PRO A 185 -4.57 -3.79 29.57
C PRO A 185 -5.24 -3.56 28.23
N PHE A 186 -4.45 -3.33 27.16
CA PHE A 186 -4.89 -2.87 25.83
C PHE A 186 -6.24 -3.46 25.40
N LYS A 187 -7.31 -2.81 25.82
CA LYS A 187 -8.49 -2.69 25.02
C LYS A 187 -8.37 -1.25 24.57
N TRP A 188 -7.80 -1.07 23.37
CA TRP A 188 -8.37 -0.02 22.54
C TRP A 188 -9.90 -0.14 22.71
N GLN A 189 -10.68 0.92 22.56
CA GLN A 189 -12.00 0.64 21.98
C GLN A 189 -11.69 0.08 20.61
N GLU A 190 -11.36 -1.22 20.58
CA GLU A 190 -10.67 -1.84 19.50
C GLU A 190 -11.66 -1.65 18.39
N ALA A 191 -11.23 -0.89 17.41
CA ALA A 191 -11.43 -1.42 16.13
C ALA A 191 -10.76 -2.83 16.14
N GLU A 192 -11.50 -3.87 16.57
CA GLU A 192 -11.03 -5.26 16.68
C GLU A 192 -10.80 -5.74 15.25
N PHE A 193 -9.65 -5.36 14.70
CA PHE A 193 -9.33 -5.46 13.29
C PHE A 193 -7.92 -5.98 13.11
N SER A 194 -7.79 -7.29 13.18
CA SER A 194 -6.73 -7.93 12.44
C SER A 194 -7.30 -8.42 11.10
N ILE A 195 -6.79 -7.90 9.99
CA ILE A 195 -6.88 -8.54 8.64
C ILE A 195 -6.36 -9.98 8.71
N ARG A 196 -5.56 -10.27 9.75
CA ARG A 196 -4.98 -11.58 10.04
C ARG A 196 -6.05 -12.66 10.26
N ASN A 197 -7.32 -12.26 10.37
CA ASN A 197 -8.46 -13.14 10.54
C ASN A 197 -9.26 -13.25 9.22
N ALA A 198 -8.65 -13.95 8.27
CA ALA A 198 -9.25 -14.57 7.09
C ALA A 198 -9.65 -13.66 5.91
N VAL A 199 -8.81 -13.69 4.87
CA VAL A 199 -9.10 -13.16 3.54
C VAL A 199 -9.33 -14.32 2.58
N PHE A 200 -10.50 -14.35 1.92
CA PHE A 200 -10.89 -15.43 1.01
C PHE A 200 -11.00 -14.92 -0.41
N GLY A 201 -10.64 -15.73 -1.40
CA GLY A 201 -10.68 -15.35 -2.82
C GLY A 201 -11.45 -16.34 -3.68
N ILE A 202 -12.24 -15.82 -4.61
CA ILE A 202 -12.88 -16.62 -5.66
C ILE A 202 -12.31 -16.18 -7.00
N ASP A 203 -11.74 -17.12 -7.76
CA ASP A 203 -11.28 -16.80 -9.11
C ASP A 203 -12.44 -16.71 -10.11
N LYS A 204 -12.17 -16.19 -11.30
CA LYS A 204 -13.16 -16.04 -12.38
C LYS A 204 -13.89 -17.33 -12.81
N ASN A 205 -13.33 -18.51 -12.52
CA ASN A 205 -13.93 -19.81 -12.82
C ASN A 205 -14.74 -20.35 -11.63
N GLY A 206 -14.91 -19.55 -10.57
CA GLY A 206 -15.56 -19.97 -9.33
C GLY A 206 -14.69 -20.90 -8.47
N LYS A 207 -13.41 -21.11 -8.82
CA LYS A 207 -12.49 -21.93 -8.04
C LYS A 207 -12.03 -21.13 -6.83
N LYS A 208 -12.22 -21.74 -5.66
CA LYS A 208 -11.88 -21.16 -4.36
C LYS A 208 -10.37 -21.21 -4.16
N GLN A 209 -9.79 -20.10 -3.71
CA GLN A 209 -8.42 -20.07 -3.23
C GLN A 209 -8.41 -19.46 -1.83
N TYR A 210 -7.70 -20.12 -0.93
CA TYR A 210 -7.58 -19.71 0.47
C TYR A 210 -6.22 -19.07 0.66
N GLY A 211 -6.22 -17.87 1.25
CA GLY A 211 -5.04 -17.33 1.88
C GLY A 211 -5.04 -17.80 3.31
N ASP A 212 -4.17 -18.76 3.65
CA ASP A 212 -3.81 -18.94 5.03
C ASP A 212 -3.04 -17.70 5.48
N VAL A 213 -3.74 -16.75 6.10
CA VAL A 213 -3.10 -15.73 6.95
C VAL A 213 -2.71 -16.34 8.30
N ILE A 214 -2.46 -17.65 8.32
CA ILE A 214 -1.96 -18.42 9.44
C ILE A 214 -0.45 -18.21 9.48
N LYS A 215 -0.01 -17.08 10.04
CA LYS A 215 1.33 -17.02 10.67
C LYS A 215 1.44 -16.05 11.84
N LEU A 216 0.41 -15.28 12.18
CA LEU A 216 0.55 -14.20 13.16
C LEU A 216 -0.61 -14.06 14.16
N SER A 217 -1.59 -14.97 14.18
CA SER A 217 -2.74 -14.94 15.12
C SER A 217 -2.53 -15.82 16.35
N ARG A 218 -1.35 -15.77 16.98
CA ARG A 218 -1.23 -16.25 18.37
C ARG A 218 -1.87 -15.19 19.28
N GLY A 219 -3.10 -15.45 19.74
CA GLY A 219 -3.64 -14.81 20.94
C GLY A 219 -4.82 -13.83 20.78
N LEU A 220 -5.29 -13.51 19.58
CA LEU A 220 -6.43 -12.60 19.42
C LEU A 220 -7.74 -13.39 19.30
N THR A 221 -8.56 -13.36 20.36
CA THR A 221 -9.94 -13.82 20.31
C THR A 221 -10.75 -12.92 19.39
N ALA A 222 -11.52 -13.53 18.48
CA ALA A 222 -12.46 -12.79 17.66
C ALA A 222 -13.43 -11.98 18.53
N PRO A 223 -13.76 -10.72 18.15
CA PRO A 223 -14.85 -9.97 18.75
C PRO A 223 -16.11 -10.80 18.84
N THR A 224 -16.86 -10.59 19.92
CA THR A 224 -18.16 -11.25 20.13
C THR A 224 -19.35 -10.40 19.63
N LYS A 225 -19.14 -9.11 19.37
CA LYS A 225 -20.17 -8.16 18.92
C LYS A 225 -19.60 -7.13 17.93
N THR A 226 -20.39 -6.82 16.91
CA THR A 226 -20.17 -5.64 16.05
C THR A 226 -20.29 -4.36 16.87
N LYS A 227 -19.28 -3.48 16.78
CA LYS A 227 -19.33 -2.15 17.39
C LYS A 227 -19.95 -1.19 16.38
N LYS A 228 -20.98 -0.45 16.78
CA LYS A 228 -21.51 0.64 15.96
C LYS A 228 -20.53 1.81 16.00
N ILE A 229 -20.07 2.25 14.82
CA ILE A 229 -19.36 3.52 14.69
C ILE A 229 -20.34 4.63 15.06
N ASN A 230 -19.94 5.54 15.94
CA ASN A 230 -20.79 6.71 16.25
C ASN A 230 -20.99 7.59 15.00
N ASP A 231 -22.07 8.35 14.96
CA ASP A 231 -22.43 9.08 13.74
C ASP A 231 -21.39 10.15 13.34
N VAL A 232 -20.65 10.70 14.32
CA VAL A 232 -19.57 11.69 14.08
C VAL A 232 -18.40 11.03 13.33
N ALA A 233 -17.89 9.90 13.83
CA ALA A 233 -16.84 9.13 13.19
C ALA A 233 -17.27 8.61 11.83
N LEU A 234 -18.54 8.21 11.68
CA LEU A 234 -19.08 7.80 10.38
C LEU A 234 -19.15 8.97 9.38
N LYS A 235 -19.55 10.17 9.84
CA LYS A 235 -19.53 11.39 9.03
C LYS A 235 -18.11 11.74 8.59
N ASN A 236 -17.15 11.69 9.52
CA ASN A 236 -15.73 11.92 9.25
C ASN A 236 -15.16 10.89 8.26
N LEU A 237 -15.48 9.61 8.43
CA LEU A 237 -15.10 8.55 7.51
C LEU A 237 -15.67 8.78 6.12
N ASN A 238 -16.96 9.10 6.01
CA ASN A 238 -17.61 9.35 4.73
C ASN A 238 -17.05 10.58 4.01
N PHE A 239 -16.79 11.65 4.75
CA PHE A 239 -16.11 12.84 4.23
C PHE A 239 -14.71 12.49 3.74
N THR A 240 -13.97 11.70 4.52
CA THR A 240 -12.59 11.34 4.20
C THR A 240 -12.47 10.43 2.98
N LEU A 241 -13.29 9.37 2.93
CA LEU A 241 -13.42 8.49 1.77
C LEU A 241 -13.77 9.27 0.50
N ASN A 242 -14.63 10.30 0.62
CA ASN A 242 -15.01 11.09 -0.54
C ASN A 242 -13.86 11.93 -1.12
N LYS A 243 -12.86 12.28 -0.31
CA LYS A 243 -11.68 13.04 -0.74
C LYS A 243 -10.52 12.15 -1.15
N LEU A 244 -10.52 10.87 -0.79
CA LEU A 244 -9.47 9.88 -1.11
C LEU A 244 -10.00 8.82 -2.09
N LYS A 245 -10.85 9.23 -3.03
CA LYS A 245 -11.42 8.32 -4.04
C LYS A 245 -10.40 7.95 -5.12
N GLU A 246 -9.57 8.90 -5.53
CA GLU A 246 -8.67 8.74 -6.66
C GLU A 246 -7.40 8.00 -6.27
N LYS A 247 -6.79 7.32 -7.24
CA LYS A 247 -5.50 6.68 -7.02
C LYS A 247 -4.46 7.78 -6.73
N PRO A 248 -3.69 7.68 -5.64
CA PRO A 248 -2.73 8.71 -5.29
C PRO A 248 -1.68 8.86 -6.39
N GLN A 249 -1.42 10.10 -6.80
CA GLN A 249 -0.35 10.41 -7.73
C GLN A 249 0.99 10.35 -6.99
N LYS A 250 2.07 9.99 -7.71
CA LYS A 250 3.41 10.00 -7.15
C LYS A 250 3.78 11.42 -6.70
N ASN A 251 4.44 11.54 -5.56
CA ASN A 251 4.84 12.79 -4.91
C ASN A 251 3.66 13.68 -4.47
N SER A 252 2.46 13.12 -4.31
CA SER A 252 1.28 13.87 -3.86
C SER A 252 1.06 13.76 -2.35
N ILE A 253 0.31 14.70 -1.77
CA ILE A 253 -0.13 14.59 -0.37
C ILE A 253 -1.05 13.39 -0.16
N ASP A 254 -1.79 12.94 -1.19
CA ASP A 254 -2.59 11.72 -1.09
C ASP A 254 -1.72 10.45 -0.98
N GLU A 255 -0.54 10.41 -1.63
CA GLU A 255 0.45 9.33 -1.45
C GLU A 255 1.06 9.34 -0.04
N LEU A 256 1.33 10.53 0.49
CA LEU A 256 1.78 10.69 1.89
C LEU A 256 0.71 10.20 2.87
N LEU A 257 -0.55 10.63 2.70
CA LEU A 257 -1.68 10.21 3.54
C LEU A 257 -1.91 8.70 3.48
N TYR A 258 -1.81 8.09 2.29
CA TYR A 258 -1.84 6.64 2.14
C TYR A 258 -0.78 5.95 2.99
N SER A 259 0.47 6.42 2.91
CA SER A 259 1.58 5.84 3.68
C SER A 259 1.39 6.03 5.19
N VAL A 260 0.93 7.21 5.59
CA VAL A 260 0.65 7.54 7.00
C VAL A 260 -0.48 6.70 7.58
N PHE A 261 -1.58 6.48 6.84
CA PHE A 261 -2.66 5.61 7.34
C PHE A 261 -2.21 4.15 7.48
N ARG A 262 -1.31 3.65 6.62
CA ARG A 262 -0.72 2.32 6.84
C ARG A 262 0.06 2.25 8.15
N LEU A 263 0.92 3.22 8.43
CA LEU A 263 1.65 3.30 9.70
C LEU A 263 0.69 3.44 10.89
N TYR A 264 -0.40 4.20 10.73
CA TYR A 264 -1.44 4.36 11.75
C TYR A 264 -2.11 3.02 12.07
N TYR A 265 -2.42 2.22 11.04
CA TYR A 265 -2.92 0.87 11.21
C TYR A 265 -1.92 0.01 12.02
N THR A 266 -0.64 0.01 11.65
CA THR A 266 0.39 -0.74 12.36
C THR A 266 0.53 -0.30 13.81
N ALA A 267 0.50 1.00 14.09
CA ALA A 267 0.54 1.55 15.45
C ALA A 267 -0.65 1.07 16.30
N CYS A 268 -1.86 1.12 15.74
CA CYS A 268 -3.08 0.66 16.42
C CYS A 268 -3.11 -0.86 16.69
N ASN A 269 -2.35 -1.64 15.93
CA ASN A 269 -2.33 -3.11 16.00
C ASN A 269 -1.02 -3.66 16.59
N SER A 270 -0.21 -2.79 17.18
CA SER A 270 1.03 -3.16 17.86
C SER A 270 0.72 -3.92 19.16
N MET A 271 1.57 -4.90 19.51
CA MET A 271 1.32 -5.77 20.67
C MET A 271 1.73 -5.13 22.00
N ASN A 272 2.58 -4.11 21.96
CA ASN A 272 3.18 -3.45 23.11
C ASN A 272 3.30 -1.92 22.88
N HIS A 273 3.59 -1.17 23.95
CA HIS A 273 3.67 0.29 23.89
C HIS A 273 4.82 0.77 22.99
N HIS A 274 6.00 0.15 23.06
CA HIS A 274 7.14 0.60 22.25
C HIS A 274 6.90 0.45 20.75
N GLU A 275 6.31 -0.65 20.28
CA GLU A 275 5.98 -0.81 18.86
C GLU A 275 4.96 0.24 18.43
N ALA A 276 3.92 0.48 19.24
CA ALA A 276 2.92 1.50 18.95
C ALA A 276 3.57 2.90 18.89
N PHE A 277 4.43 3.20 19.86
CA PHE A 277 5.15 4.46 19.96
C PHE A 277 6.06 4.69 18.75
N LEU A 278 6.87 3.70 18.36
CA LEU A 278 7.76 3.80 17.20
C LEU A 278 6.97 3.96 15.90
N ASN A 279 5.85 3.27 15.73
CA ASN A 279 5.00 3.43 14.54
C ASN A 279 4.35 4.82 14.48
N PHE A 280 3.88 5.37 15.60
CA PHE A 280 3.42 6.76 15.64
C PHE A 280 4.56 7.76 15.39
N TRP A 281 5.76 7.48 15.89
CA TRP A 281 6.93 8.31 15.62
C TRP A 281 7.33 8.30 14.14
N GLN A 282 7.26 7.14 13.48
CA GLN A 282 7.50 7.03 12.04
C GLN A 282 6.51 7.87 11.21
N ILE A 283 5.28 8.05 11.70
CA ILE A 283 4.32 8.99 11.09
C ILE A 283 4.83 10.42 11.19
N CYS A 284 5.34 10.83 12.35
CA CYS A 284 5.96 12.14 12.52
C CYS A 284 7.17 12.32 11.58
N GLU A 285 8.05 11.32 11.48
CA GLU A 285 9.19 11.30 10.56
C GLU A 285 8.77 11.40 9.09
N SER A 286 7.67 10.75 8.71
CA SER A 286 7.13 10.76 7.34
C SER A 286 6.53 12.11 6.98
N ILE A 287 5.67 12.66 7.84
CA ILE A 287 4.99 13.96 7.61
C ILE A 287 6.00 15.11 7.62
N SER A 288 7.04 15.01 8.47
CA SER A 288 8.06 16.04 8.57
C SER A 288 9.15 15.94 7.50
N PHE A 289 9.17 14.90 6.66
CA PHE A 289 10.25 14.61 5.70
C PHE A 289 11.64 14.50 6.33
N SER A 290 11.72 13.79 7.46
CA SER A 290 12.95 13.55 8.23
C SER A 290 14.17 13.12 7.40
N GLN A 291 13.95 12.37 6.32
CA GLN A 291 15.01 11.91 5.41
C GLN A 291 15.78 13.07 4.77
N ASN A 292 15.15 14.22 4.54
CA ASN A 292 15.78 15.40 3.94
C ASN A 292 16.79 16.08 4.86
N PHE A 293 16.76 15.78 6.17
CA PHE A 293 17.63 16.37 7.19
C PHE A 293 18.21 15.32 8.15
N ARG A 294 18.49 14.12 7.62
CA ARG A 294 19.18 13.02 8.34
C ARG A 294 18.50 12.60 9.65
N GLY A 295 17.20 12.77 9.76
CA GLY A 295 16.46 12.41 10.97
C GLY A 295 16.72 13.32 12.17
N ASP A 296 17.22 14.55 11.97
CA ASP A 296 17.38 15.52 13.06
C ASP A 296 16.06 15.68 13.83
N THR A 297 16.06 15.20 15.06
CA THR A 297 14.84 15.09 15.84
C THR A 297 14.28 16.46 16.18
N MET A 298 15.12 17.47 16.41
CA MET A 298 14.65 18.82 16.70
C MET A 298 13.88 19.42 15.53
N THR A 299 14.32 19.17 14.30
CA THR A 299 13.59 19.58 13.10
C THR A 299 12.25 18.83 12.95
N ILE A 300 12.20 17.53 13.26
CA ILE A 300 10.92 16.77 13.30
C ILE A 300 9.95 17.45 14.27
N LEU A 301 10.39 17.68 15.51
CA LEU A 301 9.55 18.27 16.55
C LEU A 301 9.04 19.66 16.15
N LYS A 302 9.90 20.51 15.58
CA LYS A 302 9.53 21.86 15.10
C LYS A 302 8.49 21.80 13.96
N ARG A 303 8.63 20.85 13.03
CA ARG A 303 7.67 20.67 11.93
C ARG A 303 6.33 20.14 12.43
N ILE A 304 6.35 19.19 13.38
CA ILE A 304 5.14 18.58 13.96
C ILE A 304 4.38 19.55 14.87
N SER A 305 5.07 20.29 15.74
CA SER A 305 4.46 21.32 16.60
C SER A 305 3.73 22.37 15.77
N SER A 306 4.22 22.62 14.56
CA SER A 306 3.64 23.55 13.61
C SER A 306 2.19 23.21 13.19
N PHE A 307 1.76 21.95 13.33
CA PHE A 307 0.40 21.51 13.03
C PHE A 307 -0.57 21.63 14.21
N VAL A 308 -0.05 21.83 15.42
CA VAL A 308 -0.84 22.01 16.64
C VAL A 308 -0.92 23.50 16.91
N SER A 309 -2.10 24.09 16.70
CA SER A 309 -2.33 25.45 17.17
C SER A 309 -2.30 25.45 18.70
N PRO A 310 -1.61 26.39 19.36
CA PRO A 310 -1.67 26.54 20.81
C PRO A 310 -3.08 26.88 21.32
N LYS A 311 -4.04 27.18 20.43
CA LYS A 311 -5.45 27.36 20.77
C LYS A 311 -6.04 26.07 21.33
N GLY A 312 -6.00 25.94 22.66
CA GLY A 312 -6.63 24.87 23.43
C GLY A 312 -5.68 24.06 24.32
N LEU A 313 -4.36 24.28 24.23
CA LEU A 313 -3.40 23.72 25.19
C LEU A 313 -2.92 24.84 26.11
N ILE A 314 -3.18 24.68 27.41
CA ILE A 314 -2.77 25.65 28.44
C ILE A 314 -1.27 25.42 28.71
N GLY A 315 -0.44 26.43 28.41
CA GLY A 315 0.96 26.51 28.87
C GLY A 315 2.04 26.45 27.77
N ASN A 316 3.18 27.07 28.06
CA ASN A 316 4.40 27.11 27.21
C ASN A 316 5.17 25.77 27.19
N GLN A 317 4.58 24.67 27.64
CA GLN A 317 5.31 23.41 27.90
C GLN A 317 5.33 22.43 26.73
N ILE A 318 4.71 22.77 25.59
CA ILE A 318 4.69 21.94 24.36
C ILE A 318 6.11 21.50 23.98
N ASP A 319 7.08 22.41 24.08
CA ASP A 319 8.48 22.11 23.74
C ASP A 319 9.11 21.08 24.68
N ASN A 320 8.79 21.11 25.97
CA ASN A 320 9.32 20.14 26.94
C ASN A 320 8.70 18.76 26.71
N THR A 321 7.39 18.70 26.47
CA THR A 321 6.70 17.45 26.14
C THR A 321 7.27 16.80 24.88
N LEU A 322 7.47 17.59 23.81
CA LEU A 322 8.05 17.10 22.56
C LEU A 322 9.51 16.65 22.72
N LYS A 323 10.32 17.36 23.53
CA LYS A 323 11.68 16.93 23.89
C LYS A 323 11.68 15.61 24.65
N ASN A 324 10.77 15.41 25.60
CA ASN A 324 10.66 14.16 26.33
C ASN A 324 10.32 12.99 25.39
N LEU A 325 9.38 13.18 24.45
CA LEU A 325 9.07 12.17 23.42
C LEU A 325 10.30 11.83 22.55
N SER A 326 11.11 12.84 22.19
CA SER A 326 12.38 12.61 21.48
C SER A 326 13.37 11.79 22.30
N THR A 327 13.50 12.06 23.60
CA THR A 327 14.39 11.30 24.48
C THR A 327 13.94 9.84 24.54
N ILE A 328 12.64 9.59 24.75
CA ILE A 328 12.07 8.24 24.77
C ILE A 328 12.36 7.51 23.45
N ARG A 329 12.15 8.17 22.30
CA ARG A 329 12.48 7.57 21.00
C ARG A 329 13.95 7.18 20.91
N ASN A 330 14.85 8.06 21.31
CA ASN A 330 16.29 7.81 21.22
C ASN A 330 16.73 6.71 22.19
N ASP A 331 16.15 6.65 23.39
CA ASP A 331 16.38 5.59 24.35
C ASP A 331 15.93 4.23 23.81
N ILE A 332 14.74 4.16 23.20
CA ILE A 332 14.25 2.93 22.56
C ILE A 332 15.18 2.49 21.41
N VAL A 333 15.49 3.40 20.47
CA VAL A 333 16.21 3.07 19.22
C VAL A 333 17.70 2.81 19.46
N HIS A 334 18.35 3.57 20.33
CA HIS A 334 19.81 3.54 20.50
C HIS A 334 20.27 2.81 21.76
N ARG A 335 19.41 2.70 22.78
CA ARG A 335 19.76 2.07 24.06
C ARG A 335 18.94 0.83 24.36
N GLY A 336 17.88 0.57 23.61
CA GLY A 336 16.93 -0.52 23.89
C GLY A 336 16.15 -0.31 25.20
N ILE A 337 16.10 0.92 25.71
CA ILE A 337 15.41 1.26 26.97
C ILE A 337 13.98 1.68 26.63
N ASP A 338 13.00 0.88 27.05
CA ASP A 338 11.58 1.17 26.86
C ASP A 338 10.99 1.93 28.06
N ASN A 339 10.99 3.25 27.95
CA ASN A 339 10.28 4.14 28.88
C ASN A 339 8.97 4.66 28.27
N SER A 340 8.47 4.02 27.20
CA SER A 340 7.20 4.42 26.58
C SER A 340 6.02 3.89 27.39
N ASP A 341 5.43 4.76 28.20
CA ASP A 341 4.17 4.47 28.87
C ASP A 341 2.96 4.90 28.05
N GLN A 342 1.78 4.61 28.61
CA GLN A 342 0.51 4.94 27.99
C GLN A 342 0.32 6.46 27.82
N GLU A 343 0.80 7.27 28.76
CA GLU A 343 0.65 8.73 28.72
C GLU A 343 1.42 9.32 27.54
N TYR A 344 2.70 8.96 27.40
CA TYR A 344 3.54 9.41 26.29
C TYR A 344 2.99 8.95 24.93
N LEU A 345 2.48 7.71 24.86
CA LEU A 345 1.83 7.21 23.65
C LEU A 345 0.60 8.04 23.27
N MET A 346 -0.22 8.41 24.25
CA MET A 346 -1.43 9.24 24.05
C MET A 346 -1.08 10.64 23.54
N ILE A 347 -0.05 11.23 24.14
CA ILE A 347 0.46 12.54 23.73
C ILE A 347 0.99 12.48 22.30
N LEU A 348 1.83 11.51 21.96
CA LEU A 348 2.37 11.36 20.60
C LEU A 348 1.24 11.13 19.58
N LYS A 349 0.28 10.25 19.89
CA LYS A 349 -0.90 10.02 19.06
C LYS A 349 -1.68 11.31 18.81
N TYR A 350 -1.86 12.16 19.84
CA TYR A 350 -2.53 13.46 19.67
C TYR A 350 -1.82 14.35 18.63
N TYR A 351 -0.48 14.45 18.69
CA TYR A 351 0.28 15.21 17.68
C TYR A 351 0.12 14.63 16.27
N VAL A 352 0.18 13.30 16.15
CA VAL A 352 -0.06 12.60 14.88
C VAL A 352 -1.45 12.90 14.33
N ASP A 353 -2.49 12.78 15.16
CA ASP A 353 -3.88 13.02 14.76
C ASP A 353 -4.07 14.46 14.25
N ARG A 354 -3.46 15.44 14.94
CA ARG A 354 -3.48 16.84 14.52
C ARG A 354 -2.74 17.08 13.22
N ALA A 355 -1.58 16.46 13.03
CA ALA A 355 -0.81 16.54 11.80
C ALA A 355 -1.58 15.96 10.61
N ILE A 356 -2.19 14.77 10.76
CA ILE A 356 -3.05 14.15 9.73
C ILE A 356 -4.24 15.05 9.42
N LYS A 357 -4.95 15.56 10.45
CA LYS A 357 -6.10 16.48 10.26
C LYS A 357 -5.69 17.73 9.49
N TRP A 358 -4.55 18.32 9.82
CA TRP A 358 -4.04 19.50 9.15
C TRP A 358 -3.70 19.22 7.69
N LEU A 359 -2.95 18.14 7.41
CA LEU A 359 -2.63 17.74 6.04
C LEU A 359 -3.89 17.53 5.21
N PHE A 360 -4.86 16.83 5.79
CA PHE A 360 -6.11 16.53 5.13
C PHE A 360 -6.92 17.79 4.78
N HIS A 361 -6.92 18.78 5.67
CA HIS A 361 -7.60 20.06 5.43
C HIS A 361 -6.89 20.93 4.39
N ASN A 362 -5.55 20.87 4.34
CA ASN A 362 -4.74 21.73 3.47
C ASN A 362 -4.35 21.09 2.14
N LYS A 363 -4.66 19.80 1.90
CA LYS A 363 -4.25 19.08 0.68
C LYS A 363 -4.76 19.68 -0.64
N THR A 364 -5.78 20.53 -0.60
CA THR A 364 -6.26 21.25 -1.79
C THR A 364 -5.31 22.39 -2.20
N ASN A 365 -4.63 22.98 -1.21
CA ASN A 365 -3.68 24.08 -1.37
C ASN A 365 -2.24 23.57 -1.48
N LEU A 366 -1.93 22.47 -0.79
CA LEU A 366 -0.66 21.77 -0.82
C LEU A 366 -0.92 20.41 -1.46
N LYS A 367 -0.83 20.31 -2.78
CA LYS A 367 -1.17 19.09 -3.53
C LYS A 367 -0.01 18.10 -3.56
N THR A 368 1.21 18.60 -3.51
CA THR A 368 2.46 17.83 -3.63
C THR A 368 3.30 17.86 -2.36
N MET A 369 4.14 16.84 -2.18
CA MET A 369 5.11 16.80 -1.08
C MET A 369 6.13 17.95 -1.17
N ASN A 370 6.48 18.39 -2.38
CA ASN A 370 7.36 19.54 -2.58
C ASN A 370 6.73 20.84 -2.04
N GLU A 371 5.44 21.06 -2.26
CA GLU A 371 4.72 22.22 -1.72
C GLU A 371 4.67 22.19 -0.18
N LEU A 372 4.54 21.01 0.42
CA LEU A 372 4.63 20.85 1.88
C LEU A 372 6.05 21.13 2.40
N GLU A 373 7.09 20.71 1.68
CA GLU A 373 8.48 21.04 2.02
C GLU A 373 8.71 22.56 1.96
N TYR A 374 8.25 23.22 0.89
CA TYR A 374 8.28 24.68 0.79
C TYR A 374 7.51 25.36 1.92
N TYR A 375 6.35 24.83 2.30
CA TYR A 375 5.60 25.33 3.46
C TYR A 375 6.46 25.34 4.73
N PHE A 376 7.20 24.25 5.02
CA PHE A 376 8.08 24.22 6.18
C PHE A 376 9.24 25.23 6.08
N GLN A 377 9.84 25.37 4.90
CA GLN A 377 10.90 26.34 4.65
C GLN A 377 10.42 27.78 4.86
N PHE A 378 9.26 28.14 4.29
CA PHE A 378 8.68 29.47 4.39
C PHE A 378 8.18 29.78 5.80
N LYS A 379 7.60 28.82 6.50
CA LYS A 379 7.16 29.00 7.89
C LYS A 379 8.35 29.24 8.84
N ALA A 380 9.50 28.66 8.53
CA ALA A 380 10.73 28.90 9.27
C ALA A 380 11.42 30.23 8.90
N ALA A 381 11.06 30.84 7.76
CA ALA A 381 11.65 32.08 7.28
C ALA A 381 11.08 33.30 8.02
N GLY A 382 11.95 34.26 8.35
CA GLY A 382 11.52 35.55 8.88
C GLY A 382 10.77 36.40 7.84
N ASN A 383 10.03 37.41 8.31
CA ASN A 383 9.22 38.29 7.44
C ASN A 383 10.04 38.97 6.33
N SER A 384 11.31 39.29 6.57
CA SER A 384 12.22 39.84 5.56
C SER A 384 12.51 38.86 4.42
N ASN A 385 12.81 37.59 4.76
CA ASN A 385 13.10 36.54 3.78
C ASN A 385 11.86 36.21 2.94
N LEU A 386 10.67 36.20 3.54
CA LEU A 386 9.41 36.00 2.80
C LEU A 386 9.18 37.12 1.78
N LYS A 387 9.43 38.38 2.15
CA LYS A 387 9.36 39.51 1.21
C LYS A 387 10.38 39.36 0.08
N GLY A 388 11.63 39.00 0.40
CA GLY A 388 12.67 38.73 -0.60
C GLY A 388 12.25 37.65 -1.60
N MET A 389 11.78 36.51 -1.12
CA MET A 389 11.29 35.40 -1.95
C MET A 389 10.10 35.83 -2.83
N THR A 390 9.16 36.62 -2.31
CA THR A 390 8.02 37.14 -3.07
C THR A 390 8.49 38.05 -4.20
N ASN A 391 9.48 38.92 -3.94
CA ASN A 391 10.06 39.79 -4.96
C ASN A 391 10.80 38.99 -6.04
N THR A 392 11.54 37.95 -5.65
CA THR A 392 12.21 37.04 -6.60
C THR A 392 11.19 36.32 -7.49
N ILE A 393 10.08 35.83 -6.94
CA ILE A 393 9.01 35.20 -7.75
C ILE A 393 8.45 36.19 -8.76
N LYS A 394 8.10 37.42 -8.32
CA LYS A 394 7.59 38.48 -9.21
C LYS A 394 8.57 38.82 -10.34
N PHE A 395 9.87 38.85 -10.04
CA PHE A 395 10.91 39.08 -11.03
C PHE A 395 10.97 37.94 -12.06
N ILE A 396 10.97 36.68 -11.62
CA ILE A 396 10.94 35.51 -12.52
C ILE A 396 9.69 35.55 -13.42
N GLU A 397 8.53 35.91 -12.87
CA GLU A 397 7.30 36.06 -13.65
C GLU A 397 7.42 37.16 -14.71
N SER A 398 8.07 38.29 -14.40
CA SER A 398 8.30 39.35 -15.37
C SER A 398 9.24 38.96 -16.51
N LEU A 399 10.15 38.02 -16.29
CA LEU A 399 11.05 37.50 -17.34
C LEU A 399 10.39 36.47 -18.27
N ARG A 400 9.24 35.92 -17.88
CA ARG A 400 8.49 34.91 -18.65
C ARG A 400 7.38 35.49 -19.52
N LYS A 401 7.02 36.74 -19.28
CA LYS A 401 6.15 37.54 -20.15
C LYS A 401 7.01 38.17 -21.24
#